data_AF-A0A961NL36-F1
#
_entry.id   AF-A0A961NL36-F1
#
_cell.length_a   1.000
_cell.length_b   1.000
_cell.length_c   1.000
_cell.angle_alpha   90.00
_cell.angle_beta   90.00
_cell.angle_gamma   90.00
#
_symmetry.space_group_name_H-M   'P 1'
#
loop_
_entity.id
_entity.type
_entity.pdbx_description
1 polymer ?
#
loop_
_entity_poly.entity_id
_entity_poly.type
_entity_poly.pdbx_seq_one_letter_code
_entity_poly.pdbx_strand_id
1 'polypeptide(L)'
;NPEHQSEVYRSGNVYYFVSQKSAPVIEFENPTREQMRSLIMKSVNGSLSVRSTSGETSVILLGPGGKVELGRAPVQSYELREGKYQIECRRLGHAVQKEEVIVRAGQTRNLMFTWPDDTDITALTVLSAPSGQRVSLDGVVRGNTPMYATDIQPGAYNMEISRLVEGKYVVTGEAYVEVPQGNRVFRSLFTNYLETFAGSLTESDYWVLAADEGNVAYAPDGGLAFRTDTRIPTWMGLLSRPFNAEPFRAALTVIQEQGNELFFGLYNPEGQSLLVKVNGSNYSVVQYVEGEQIGAVRHFTPTQSPNANQHVIAYEFEPESGNLEITLDGSTIYEHEGAGGPLAAGDATRFAILTRTTSADGRLLARQFSMRTGPGLYEE
;
A
#
# COMPACT_ATOMS: atom_id res chain seq x y z
N ASN A 1 3.68 14.81 -24.17
CA ASN A 1 4.94 14.19 -23.75
C ASN A 1 5.02 12.83 -24.43
N PRO A 2 6.06 12.50 -25.21
CA PRO A 2 6.13 11.21 -25.93
C PRO A 2 6.03 9.98 -25.04
N GLU A 3 6.29 10.11 -23.72
CA GLU A 3 6.30 9.00 -22.77
C GLU A 3 4.94 8.68 -22.12
N HIS A 4 3.86 9.42 -22.45
CA HIS A 4 2.51 9.25 -21.89
C HIS A 4 1.41 9.21 -22.97
N GLN A 5 1.71 8.67 -24.16
CA GLN A 5 0.73 8.66 -25.25
C GLN A 5 -0.36 7.60 -24.98
N SER A 6 -1.58 8.07 -24.75
CA SER A 6 -2.78 7.28 -24.98
C SER A 6 -3.05 7.28 -26.47
N GLU A 7 -3.04 6.11 -27.10
CA GLU A 7 -3.32 6.00 -28.53
C GLU A 7 -4.84 5.84 -28.73
N VAL A 8 -5.40 6.63 -29.65
CA VAL A 8 -6.82 6.56 -29.99
C VAL A 8 -6.94 5.95 -31.37
N TYR A 9 -7.52 4.74 -31.45
CA TYR A 9 -7.82 4.07 -32.71
C TYR A 9 -9.31 4.22 -33.01
N ARG A 10 -9.67 4.39 -34.28
CA ARG A 10 -11.06 4.43 -34.72
C ARG A 10 -11.32 3.31 -35.72
N SER A 11 -12.33 2.49 -35.46
CA SER A 11 -12.86 1.52 -36.42
C SER A 11 -14.38 1.75 -36.55
N GLY A 12 -14.82 2.32 -37.67
CA GLY A 12 -16.23 2.71 -37.86
C GLY A 12 -16.71 3.76 -36.85
N ASN A 13 -17.73 3.42 -36.06
CA ASN A 13 -18.30 4.25 -34.99
C ASN A 13 -17.67 3.97 -33.61
N VAL A 14 -16.69 3.07 -33.57
CA VAL A 14 -16.03 2.61 -32.36
C VAL A 14 -14.69 3.30 -32.18
N TYR A 15 -14.45 3.84 -30.99
CA TYR A 15 -13.17 4.42 -30.58
C TYR A 15 -12.51 3.53 -29.52
N TYR A 16 -11.25 3.16 -29.74
CA TYR A 16 -10.41 2.42 -28.82
C TYR A 16 -9.40 3.37 -28.19
N PHE A 17 -9.32 3.39 -26.87
CA PHE A 17 -8.30 4.11 -26.12
C PHE A 17 -7.32 3.11 -25.52
N VAL A 18 -6.05 3.19 -25.94
CA VAL A 18 -4.98 2.30 -25.48
C VAL A 18 -4.02 3.10 -24.61
N SER A 19 -4.00 2.81 -23.30
CA SER A 19 -2.96 3.28 -22.38
C SER A 19 -1.88 2.21 -22.28
N GLN A 20 -0.63 2.54 -22.63
CA GLN A 20 0.48 1.58 -22.53
C GLN A 20 0.80 1.14 -21.08
N LYS A 21 0.32 1.87 -20.05
CA LYS A 21 0.69 1.63 -18.64
C LYS A 21 -0.47 1.13 -17.76
N SER A 22 -1.68 0.99 -18.30
CA SER A 22 -2.86 0.52 -17.56
C SER A 22 -3.83 -0.16 -18.53
N ALA A 23 -3.96 -1.48 -18.46
CA ALA A 23 -5.09 -2.15 -19.12
C ALA A 23 -6.39 -1.63 -18.46
N PRO A 24 -7.40 -1.17 -19.23
CA PRO A 24 -7.93 -1.84 -20.42
C PRO A 24 -8.02 -0.97 -21.70
N VAL A 25 -8.28 -1.63 -22.83
CA VAL A 25 -8.83 -1.02 -24.04
C VAL A 25 -10.28 -0.59 -23.73
N ILE A 26 -10.55 0.71 -23.71
CA ILE A 26 -11.93 1.19 -23.51
C ILE A 26 -12.58 1.40 -24.87
N GLU A 27 -13.68 0.68 -25.11
CA GLU A 27 -14.47 0.73 -26.33
C GLU A 27 -15.67 1.68 -26.15
N PHE A 28 -15.81 2.65 -27.05
CA PHE A 28 -16.99 3.52 -27.09
C PHE A 28 -17.64 3.50 -28.46
N GLU A 29 -18.94 3.24 -28.49
CA GLU A 29 -19.78 3.42 -29.67
C GLU A 29 -20.39 4.85 -29.63
N ASN A 30 -20.03 5.70 -30.59
CA ASN A 30 -20.51 7.09 -30.70
C ASN A 30 -20.33 7.99 -29.44
N PRO A 31 -19.12 8.10 -28.85
CA PRO A 31 -18.91 8.95 -27.67
C PRO A 31 -19.14 10.43 -28.00
N THR A 32 -19.75 11.17 -27.08
CA THR A 32 -19.88 12.63 -27.19
C THR A 32 -18.51 13.30 -27.06
N ARG A 33 -18.41 14.55 -27.53
CA ARG A 33 -17.19 15.37 -27.38
C ARG A 33 -16.76 15.51 -25.91
N GLU A 34 -17.72 15.58 -24.99
CA GLU A 34 -17.47 15.68 -23.55
C GLU A 34 -16.96 14.36 -22.97
N GLN A 35 -17.53 13.22 -23.38
CA GLN A 35 -17.05 11.89 -22.99
C GLN A 35 -15.61 11.67 -23.48
N MET A 36 -15.32 11.95 -24.74
CA MET A 36 -13.95 11.86 -25.29
C MET A 36 -12.98 12.78 -24.54
N ARG A 37 -13.37 14.03 -24.28
CA ARG A 37 -12.52 14.96 -23.51
C ARG A 37 -12.27 14.46 -22.09
N SER A 38 -13.30 13.97 -21.40
CA SER A 38 -13.17 13.41 -20.04
C SER A 38 -12.21 12.22 -20.02
N LEU A 39 -12.29 11.33 -21.01
CA LEU A 39 -11.40 10.17 -21.14
C LEU A 39 -9.95 10.56 -21.41
N ILE A 40 -9.73 11.47 -22.36
CA ILE A 40 -8.39 11.99 -22.68
C ILE A 40 -7.79 12.69 -21.46
N MET A 41 -8.59 13.44 -20.70
CA MET A 41 -8.12 14.07 -19.46
C MET A 41 -7.79 13.02 -18.39
N LYS A 42 -8.64 12.01 -18.19
CA LYS A 42 -8.36 10.89 -17.27
C LYS A 42 -7.15 10.06 -17.69
N SER A 43 -6.79 10.03 -18.97
CA SER A 43 -5.65 9.26 -19.47
C SER A 43 -4.31 9.98 -19.29
N VAL A 44 -4.33 11.25 -18.86
CA VAL A 44 -3.11 12.05 -18.57
C VAL A 44 -3.10 12.68 -17.18
N ASN A 45 -4.26 12.73 -16.50
CA ASN A 45 -4.43 13.26 -15.15
C ASN A 45 -4.88 12.16 -14.19
N GLY A 46 -4.31 12.16 -13.00
CA GLY A 46 -4.90 11.55 -11.82
C GLY A 46 -5.61 12.59 -10.97
N SER A 47 -6.02 12.20 -9.77
CA SER A 47 -6.60 13.10 -8.78
C SER A 47 -5.98 12.84 -7.41
N LEU A 48 -6.03 13.86 -6.55
CA LEU A 48 -5.57 13.81 -5.17
C LEU A 48 -6.68 14.26 -4.23
N SER A 49 -6.96 13.43 -3.23
CA SER A 49 -7.83 13.76 -2.10
C SER A 49 -6.99 13.77 -0.83
N VAL A 50 -7.11 14.84 -0.05
CA VAL A 50 -6.38 15.01 1.22
C VAL A 50 -7.39 15.25 2.34
N ARG A 51 -7.37 14.40 3.34
CA ARG A 51 -8.14 14.55 4.58
C ARG A 51 -7.20 14.81 5.75
N SER A 52 -7.76 15.42 6.78
CA SER A 52 -7.09 15.54 8.07
C SER A 52 -8.10 15.41 9.19
N THR A 53 -7.64 14.90 10.32
CA THR A 53 -8.33 14.95 11.62
C THR A 53 -8.68 16.38 12.06
N SER A 54 -7.93 17.39 11.60
CA SER A 54 -8.21 18.80 11.86
C SER A 54 -8.58 19.56 10.59
N GLY A 55 -9.76 20.20 10.58
CA GLY A 55 -10.20 21.09 9.49
C GLY A 55 -9.41 22.40 9.35
N GLU A 56 -8.56 22.73 10.33
CA GLU A 56 -7.64 23.88 10.26
C GLU A 56 -6.36 23.56 9.47
N THR A 57 -6.20 22.31 9.03
CA THR A 57 -5.04 21.87 8.24
C THR A 57 -5.04 22.54 6.87
N SER A 58 -4.02 23.36 6.63
CA SER A 58 -3.74 23.92 5.31
C SER A 58 -2.92 22.93 4.49
N VAL A 59 -3.34 22.70 3.25
CA VAL A 59 -2.75 21.75 2.32
C VAL A 59 -2.04 22.51 1.20
N ILE A 60 -0.75 22.22 1.03
CA ILE A 60 0.11 22.82 0.01
C ILE A 60 0.67 21.70 -0.84
N LEU A 61 0.62 21.89 -2.15
CA LEU A 61 1.20 21.00 -3.15
C LEU A 61 2.48 21.61 -3.71
N LEU A 62 3.56 20.85 -3.70
CA LEU A 62 4.80 21.17 -4.38
C LEU A 62 4.97 20.20 -5.55
N GLY A 63 5.05 20.72 -6.76
CA GLY A 63 5.22 19.90 -7.96
C GLY A 63 6.05 20.58 -9.04
N PRO A 64 6.15 19.97 -10.23
CA PRO A 64 6.94 20.50 -11.35
C PRO A 64 6.50 21.91 -11.79
N GLY A 65 5.23 22.26 -11.58
CA GLY A 65 4.67 23.59 -11.87
C GLY A 65 4.88 24.63 -10.76
N GLY A 66 5.61 24.30 -9.70
CA GLY A 66 5.82 25.15 -8.53
C GLY A 66 4.90 24.82 -7.36
N LYS A 67 4.89 25.71 -6.37
CA LYS A 67 4.05 25.62 -5.18
C LYS A 67 2.62 26.08 -5.49
N VAL A 68 1.64 25.27 -5.11
CA VAL A 68 0.20 25.56 -5.20
C VAL A 68 -0.43 25.39 -3.81
N GLU A 69 -1.19 26.38 -3.35
CA GLU A 69 -1.96 26.24 -2.10
C GLU A 69 -3.34 25.67 -2.45
N LEU A 70 -3.64 24.46 -1.96
CA LEU A 70 -4.89 23.75 -2.26
C LEU A 70 -6.04 24.20 -1.34
N GLY A 71 -5.74 24.97 -0.29
CA GLY A 71 -6.70 25.44 0.71
C GLY A 71 -6.66 24.59 1.98
N ARG A 72 -7.81 24.48 2.67
CA ARG A 72 -7.94 23.70 3.91
C ARG A 72 -8.45 22.29 3.62
N ALA A 73 -8.06 21.32 4.43
CA ALA A 73 -8.63 19.97 4.38
C ALA A 73 -10.13 20.00 4.79
N PRO A 74 -10.99 19.18 4.18
CA PRO A 74 -10.68 18.19 3.15
C PRO A 74 -10.55 18.80 1.75
N VAL A 75 -9.51 18.39 1.02
CA VAL A 75 -9.39 18.59 -0.43
C VAL A 75 -9.88 17.32 -1.10
N GLN A 76 -10.82 17.42 -2.05
CA GLN A 76 -11.41 16.26 -2.71
C GLN A 76 -11.11 16.27 -4.21
N SER A 77 -10.59 15.14 -4.71
CA SER A 77 -10.43 14.87 -6.15
C SER A 77 -9.77 16.00 -6.95
N TYR A 78 -8.73 16.63 -6.38
CA TYR A 78 -7.98 17.69 -7.06
C TYR A 78 -7.22 17.09 -8.25
N GLU A 79 -7.58 17.49 -9.46
CA GLU A 79 -6.96 16.94 -10.68
C GLU A 79 -5.51 17.39 -10.82
N LEU A 80 -4.64 16.42 -11.05
CA LEU A 80 -3.21 16.61 -11.24
C LEU A 80 -2.75 15.83 -12.44
N ARG A 81 -1.81 16.40 -13.20
CA ARG A 81 -1.10 15.61 -14.20
C ARG A 81 -0.40 14.44 -13.52
N GLU A 82 -0.24 13.34 -14.25
CA GLU A 82 0.65 12.27 -13.81
C GLU A 82 2.04 12.83 -13.48
N GLY A 83 2.59 12.41 -12.34
CA GLY A 83 3.88 12.87 -11.87
C GLY A 83 4.08 12.71 -10.36
N LYS A 84 5.26 13.13 -9.91
CA LYS A 84 5.64 13.16 -8.49
C LYS A 84 5.35 14.52 -7.89
N TYR A 85 4.88 14.50 -6.67
CA TYR A 85 4.54 15.67 -5.90
C TYR A 85 4.96 15.48 -4.44
N GLN A 86 5.16 16.58 -3.73
CA GLN A 86 5.26 16.61 -2.29
C GLN A 86 4.08 17.40 -1.73
N ILE A 87 3.41 16.82 -0.75
CA ILE A 87 2.34 17.48 0.00
C ILE A 87 2.94 18.00 1.29
N GLU A 88 2.72 19.28 1.56
CA GLU A 88 2.97 19.86 2.88
C GLU A 88 1.64 20.17 3.56
N CYS A 89 1.44 19.59 4.74
CA CYS A 89 0.31 19.91 5.60
C CYS A 89 0.79 20.77 6.77
N ARG A 90 0.09 21.89 6.99
CA ARG A 90 0.42 22.87 8.04
C ARG A 90 -0.76 23.10 8.95
N ARG A 91 -0.52 23.12 10.25
CA ARG A 91 -1.46 23.60 11.27
C ARG A 91 -0.71 24.46 12.27
N LEU A 92 -1.37 25.52 12.74
CA LEU A 92 -0.78 26.48 13.65
C LEU A 92 -0.30 25.79 14.93
N GLY A 93 0.95 26.05 15.34
CA GLY A 93 1.55 25.48 16.55
C GLY A 93 2.21 24.11 16.36
N HIS A 94 2.23 23.56 15.14
CA HIS A 94 2.76 22.23 14.85
C HIS A 94 3.82 22.24 13.77
N ALA A 95 4.70 21.23 13.81
CA ALA A 95 5.70 21.02 12.76
C ALA A 95 5.02 20.70 11.42
N VAL A 96 5.59 21.18 10.32
CA VAL A 96 5.05 20.91 8.98
C VAL A 96 5.24 19.43 8.66
N GLN A 97 4.14 18.75 8.33
CA GLN A 97 4.20 17.37 7.85
C GLN A 97 4.38 17.36 6.33
N LYS A 98 5.23 16.46 5.84
CA LYS A 98 5.52 16.32 4.42
C LYS A 98 5.31 14.88 3.98
N GLU A 99 4.62 14.67 2.86
CA GLU A 99 4.45 13.35 2.25
C GLU A 99 4.75 13.42 0.75
N GLU A 100 5.61 12.52 0.27
CA GLU A 100 5.82 12.33 -1.17
C GLU A 100 4.69 11.47 -1.76
N VAL A 101 4.14 11.91 -2.89
CA VAL A 101 3.04 11.23 -3.57
C VAL A 101 3.28 11.13 -5.06
N ILE A 102 3.07 9.94 -5.60
CA ILE A 102 3.08 9.67 -7.04
C ILE A 102 1.64 9.65 -7.53
N VAL A 103 1.23 10.66 -8.28
CA VAL A 103 -0.07 10.70 -8.96
C VAL A 103 0.06 10.05 -10.32
N ARG A 104 -0.83 9.12 -10.65
CA ARG A 104 -0.86 8.46 -11.96
C ARG A 104 -2.16 8.76 -12.68
N ALA A 105 -2.11 8.78 -14.00
CA ALA A 105 -3.29 8.98 -14.82
C ALA A 105 -4.41 7.99 -14.47
N GLY A 106 -5.63 8.50 -14.34
CA GLY A 106 -6.83 7.73 -14.04
C GLY A 106 -6.93 7.24 -12.59
N GLN A 107 -5.92 7.47 -11.74
CA GLN A 107 -5.93 7.09 -10.33
C GLN A 107 -6.37 8.25 -9.44
N THR A 108 -7.03 7.92 -8.33
CA THR A 108 -7.21 8.84 -7.20
C THR A 108 -6.24 8.46 -6.09
N ARG A 109 -5.39 9.41 -5.67
CA ARG A 109 -4.55 9.27 -4.49
C ARG A 109 -5.25 9.85 -3.28
N ASN A 110 -5.45 9.05 -2.23
CA ASN A 110 -6.08 9.48 -0.99
C ASN A 110 -5.05 9.60 0.13
N LEU A 111 -4.92 10.76 0.78
CA LEU A 111 -4.01 10.99 1.90
C LEU A 111 -4.81 11.33 3.16
N MET A 112 -4.31 10.91 4.32
CA MET A 112 -4.88 11.24 5.63
C MET A 112 -3.76 11.69 6.55
N PHE A 113 -3.88 12.93 7.02
CA PHE A 113 -2.94 13.55 7.95
C PHE A 113 -3.55 13.66 9.35
N THR A 114 -2.75 13.32 10.35
CA THR A 114 -3.12 13.32 11.76
C THR A 114 -2.21 14.28 12.50
N TRP A 115 -2.61 14.78 13.66
CA TRP A 115 -1.78 15.67 14.45
C TRP A 115 -1.51 15.13 15.87
N PRO A 116 -0.33 15.40 16.46
CA PRO A 116 0.03 14.84 17.76
C PRO A 116 -0.88 15.23 18.94
N ASP A 117 -1.57 16.36 18.84
CA ASP A 117 -2.49 16.92 19.85
C ASP A 117 -3.97 16.68 19.51
N ASP A 118 -4.29 15.77 18.58
CA ASP A 118 -5.68 15.36 18.31
C ASP A 118 -6.18 14.48 19.46
N THR A 119 -6.25 15.07 20.65
CA THR A 119 -6.39 14.35 21.91
C THR A 119 -7.83 13.99 22.30
N ASP A 120 -8.78 14.11 21.37
CA ASP A 120 -10.18 13.70 21.56
C ASP A 120 -10.76 13.04 20.30
N ILE A 121 -9.93 12.79 19.27
CA ILE A 121 -10.40 12.27 17.98
C ILE A 121 -9.95 10.83 17.83
N THR A 122 -10.92 9.92 17.90
CA THR A 122 -10.77 8.55 17.45
C THR A 122 -11.01 8.50 15.94
N ALA A 123 -10.02 8.05 15.17
CA ALA A 123 -10.17 7.88 13.73
C ALA A 123 -9.91 6.44 13.31
N LEU A 124 -10.71 5.95 12.36
CA LEU A 124 -10.54 4.67 11.71
C LEU A 124 -10.21 4.90 10.24
N THR A 125 -9.04 4.42 9.84
CA THR A 125 -8.66 4.32 8.44
C THR A 125 -8.80 2.87 8.00
N VAL A 126 -9.57 2.61 6.94
CA VAL A 126 -9.67 1.27 6.34
C VAL A 126 -9.13 1.34 4.92
N LEU A 127 -8.06 0.61 4.65
CA LEU A 127 -7.49 0.47 3.32
C LEU A 127 -7.72 -0.95 2.82
N SER A 128 -7.83 -1.09 1.50
CA SER A 128 -7.90 -2.42 0.90
C SER A 128 -7.12 -2.54 -0.40
N ALA A 129 -6.81 -3.78 -0.73
CA ALA A 129 -6.36 -4.20 -2.04
C ALA A 129 -7.24 -5.39 -2.49
N PRO A 130 -8.16 -5.23 -3.46
CA PRO A 130 -8.36 -4.03 -4.27
C PRO A 130 -9.08 -2.87 -3.54
N SER A 131 -8.96 -1.64 -4.01
CA SER A 131 -9.58 -0.39 -3.53
C SER A 131 -11.07 -0.31 -3.86
N GLY A 132 -11.81 0.63 -3.27
CA GLY A 132 -13.21 0.88 -3.59
C GLY A 132 -14.20 -0.12 -2.98
N GLN A 133 -13.75 -1.02 -2.12
CA GLN A 133 -14.59 -2.03 -1.49
C GLN A 133 -15.51 -1.40 -0.46
N ARG A 134 -16.75 -1.87 -0.35
CA ARG A 134 -17.68 -1.38 0.66
C ARG A 134 -17.26 -1.87 2.04
N VAL A 135 -17.33 -0.97 3.02
CA VAL A 135 -17.03 -1.23 4.43
C VAL A 135 -18.32 -1.14 5.24
N SER A 136 -18.60 -2.17 6.06
CA SER A 136 -19.63 -2.17 7.10
C SER A 136 -19.02 -2.47 8.47
N LEU A 137 -19.59 -1.86 9.51
CA LEU A 137 -19.30 -2.13 10.92
C LEU A 137 -20.59 -2.58 11.60
N ASP A 138 -20.61 -3.79 12.16
CA ASP A 138 -21.78 -4.46 12.73
C ASP A 138 -23.01 -4.38 11.80
N GLY A 139 -22.79 -4.63 10.51
CA GLY A 139 -23.81 -4.57 9.45
C GLY A 139 -24.21 -3.16 9.00
N VAL A 140 -23.71 -2.09 9.64
CA VAL A 140 -23.97 -0.70 9.23
C VAL A 140 -22.93 -0.26 8.20
N VAL A 141 -23.37 0.07 6.99
CA VAL A 141 -22.49 0.57 5.92
C VAL A 141 -21.90 1.93 6.31
N ARG A 142 -20.56 2.02 6.29
CA ARG A 142 -19.79 3.23 6.64
C ARG A 142 -19.19 3.94 5.44
N GLY A 143 -19.04 3.24 4.32
CA GLY A 143 -18.53 3.83 3.08
C GLY A 143 -17.81 2.81 2.21
N ASN A 144 -16.82 3.28 1.46
CA ASN A 144 -15.95 2.47 0.63
C ASN A 144 -14.48 2.75 0.95
N THR A 145 -13.60 1.79 0.69
CA THR A 145 -12.15 1.98 0.82
C THR A 145 -11.63 2.92 -0.29
N PRO A 146 -10.64 3.78 0.02
CA PRO A 146 -10.10 3.99 1.35
C PRO A 146 -11.10 4.78 2.21
N MET A 147 -11.44 4.23 3.37
CA MET A 147 -12.40 4.83 4.28
C MET A 147 -11.64 5.58 5.37
N TYR A 148 -12.04 6.83 5.61
CA TYR A 148 -11.51 7.64 6.71
C TYR A 148 -12.70 8.14 7.53
N ALA A 149 -12.85 7.62 8.73
CA ALA A 149 -13.95 7.96 9.62
C ALA A 149 -13.41 8.52 10.93
N THR A 150 -13.96 9.63 11.38
CA THR A 150 -13.58 10.32 12.64
C THR A 150 -14.76 10.41 13.61
N ASP A 151 -15.91 9.86 13.22
CA ASP A 151 -17.19 9.87 13.93
C ASP A 151 -17.55 8.48 14.49
N ILE A 152 -16.56 7.61 14.66
CA ILE A 152 -16.73 6.26 15.19
C ILE A 152 -16.52 6.29 16.69
N GLN A 153 -17.49 5.72 17.42
CA GLN A 153 -17.37 5.59 18.87
C GLN A 153 -16.32 4.53 19.22
N PRO A 154 -15.57 4.70 20.32
CA PRO A 154 -14.72 3.63 20.83
C PRO A 154 -15.51 2.34 21.09
N GLY A 155 -14.94 1.20 20.74
CA GLY A 155 -15.57 -0.11 20.89
C GLY A 155 -15.03 -1.17 19.93
N ALA A 156 -15.41 -2.42 20.15
CA ALA A 156 -15.13 -3.52 19.24
C ALA A 156 -16.25 -3.65 18.20
N TYR A 157 -15.88 -3.80 16.94
CA TYR A 157 -16.80 -3.91 15.81
C TYR A 157 -16.49 -5.15 14.97
N ASN A 158 -17.53 -5.83 14.49
CA ASN A 158 -17.39 -6.77 13.37
C ASN A 158 -17.32 -5.96 12.09
N MET A 159 -16.18 -5.99 11.41
CA MET A 159 -16.00 -5.32 10.14
C MET A 159 -16.16 -6.30 8.98
N GLU A 160 -16.92 -5.89 7.97
CA GLU A 160 -17.02 -6.61 6.70
C GLU A 160 -16.56 -5.71 5.55
N ILE A 161 -15.83 -6.32 4.61
CA ILE A 161 -15.46 -5.74 3.33
C ILE A 161 -16.20 -6.50 2.23
N SER A 162 -16.94 -5.79 1.37
CA SER A 162 -17.72 -6.42 0.30
C SER A 162 -17.50 -5.76 -1.06
N ARG A 163 -17.53 -6.59 -2.11
CA ARG A 163 -17.43 -6.19 -3.52
C ARG A 163 -18.78 -6.30 -4.20
N LEU A 164 -19.09 -5.39 -5.11
CA LEU A 164 -20.25 -5.52 -6.00
C LEU A 164 -19.94 -6.54 -7.10
N VAL A 165 -20.69 -7.64 -7.14
CA VAL A 165 -20.63 -8.69 -8.17
C VAL A 165 -22.05 -8.91 -8.69
N GLU A 166 -22.26 -8.70 -9.99
CA GLU A 166 -23.58 -8.89 -10.65
C GLU A 166 -24.75 -8.20 -9.93
N GLY A 167 -24.52 -6.97 -9.44
CA GLY A 167 -25.54 -6.18 -8.75
C GLY A 167 -25.77 -6.55 -7.29
N LYS A 168 -25.02 -7.51 -6.72
CA LYS A 168 -25.09 -7.90 -5.31
C LYS A 168 -23.75 -7.66 -4.62
N TYR A 169 -23.79 -7.23 -3.36
CA TYR A 169 -22.58 -7.14 -2.54
C TYR A 169 -22.25 -8.52 -1.98
N VAL A 170 -21.06 -9.02 -2.30
CA VAL A 170 -20.51 -10.27 -1.79
C VAL A 170 -19.45 -9.93 -0.76
N VAL A 171 -19.57 -10.48 0.45
CA VAL A 171 -18.55 -10.31 1.49
C VAL A 171 -17.27 -10.97 1.01
N THR A 172 -16.24 -10.16 0.88
CA THR A 172 -14.90 -10.56 0.44
C THR A 172 -13.92 -10.55 1.59
N GLY A 173 -14.29 -10.20 2.82
CA GLY A 173 -13.38 -10.23 3.96
C GLY A 173 -14.08 -9.78 5.24
N GLU A 174 -13.66 -10.36 6.35
CA GLU A 174 -14.21 -10.09 7.69
C GLU A 174 -13.05 -9.91 8.66
N ALA A 175 -13.19 -9.00 9.63
CA ALA A 175 -12.25 -8.87 10.73
C ALA A 175 -12.93 -8.28 11.97
N TYR A 176 -12.32 -8.53 13.12
CA TYR A 176 -12.62 -7.82 14.34
C TYR A 176 -11.73 -6.58 14.43
N VAL A 177 -12.35 -5.42 14.61
CA VAL A 177 -11.64 -4.15 14.77
C VAL A 177 -11.99 -3.54 16.11
N GLU A 178 -11.00 -3.43 16.98
CA GLU A 178 -11.11 -2.70 18.24
C GLU A 178 -10.71 -1.25 18.00
N VAL A 179 -11.68 -0.36 18.08
CA VAL A 179 -11.48 1.08 18.02
C VAL A 179 -11.21 1.56 19.46
N PRO A 180 -9.96 1.89 19.83
CA PRO A 180 -9.62 2.21 21.20
C PRO A 180 -10.25 3.54 21.63
N GLN A 181 -10.44 3.71 22.94
CA GLN A 181 -10.80 5.01 23.48
C GLN A 181 -9.63 5.98 23.38
N GLY A 182 -9.87 7.18 22.88
CA GLY A 182 -8.90 8.27 22.81
C GLY A 182 -8.28 8.47 21.43
N ASN A 183 -6.99 8.77 21.42
CA ASN A 183 -6.40 9.75 20.50
C ASN A 183 -5.55 9.08 19.45
N ARG A 184 -6.15 8.10 18.80
CA ARG A 184 -5.43 7.19 17.92
C ARG A 184 -6.16 7.06 16.61
N VAL A 185 -5.37 7.06 15.56
CA VAL A 185 -5.84 6.70 14.23
C VAL A 185 -5.53 5.24 14.04
N PHE A 186 -6.50 4.36 14.21
CA PHE A 186 -6.31 2.94 13.94
C PHE A 186 -6.39 2.72 12.42
N ARG A 187 -5.50 1.89 11.88
CA ARG A 187 -5.52 1.53 10.46
C ARG A 187 -5.82 0.05 10.30
N SER A 188 -7.02 -0.26 9.83
CA SER A 188 -7.37 -1.62 9.43
C SER A 188 -6.99 -1.87 7.98
N LEU A 189 -6.23 -2.93 7.75
CA LEU A 189 -5.73 -3.29 6.43
C LEU A 189 -6.40 -4.59 5.97
N PHE A 190 -7.03 -4.53 4.81
CA PHE A 190 -7.66 -5.69 4.21
C PHE A 190 -7.04 -6.05 2.88
N THR A 191 -6.40 -7.20 2.89
CA THR A 191 -5.98 -7.89 1.67
C THR A 191 -6.56 -9.29 1.76
N ASN A 192 -7.87 -9.45 1.52
CA ASN A 192 -8.38 -10.80 1.30
C ASN A 192 -8.23 -11.11 -0.18
N TYR A 193 -7.46 -12.15 -0.49
CA TYR A 193 -7.13 -12.46 -1.88
C TYR A 193 -6.73 -13.93 -2.01
N LEU A 194 -7.74 -14.77 -2.19
CA LEU A 194 -7.61 -15.93 -3.09
C LEU A 194 -7.63 -15.51 -4.57
N GLU A 195 -7.71 -14.21 -4.85
CA GLU A 195 -7.37 -13.66 -6.15
C GLU A 195 -5.88 -13.21 -6.09
N THR A 196 -5.24 -12.87 -7.20
CA THR A 196 -3.78 -12.84 -7.34
C THR A 196 -3.26 -11.41 -7.50
N PHE A 197 -2.32 -10.89 -6.68
CA PHE A 197 -1.86 -9.45 -6.65
C PHE A 197 -2.56 -8.59 -7.71
N ALA A 198 -3.66 -7.92 -7.35
CA ALA A 198 -4.66 -7.43 -8.31
C ALA A 198 -3.99 -6.71 -9.48
N GLY A 199 -4.45 -6.98 -10.71
CA GLY A 199 -3.74 -6.77 -11.99
C GLY A 199 -3.23 -5.35 -12.31
N SER A 200 -3.33 -4.41 -11.37
CA SER A 200 -2.70 -3.10 -11.41
C SER A 200 -2.60 -2.44 -10.00
N LEU A 201 -1.56 -1.63 -9.78
CA LEU A 201 -1.42 -0.74 -8.62
C LEU A 201 -2.54 0.30 -8.52
N THR A 202 -3.23 0.58 -9.63
CA THR A 202 -4.41 1.46 -9.68
C THR A 202 -5.54 0.94 -8.81
N GLU A 203 -5.58 -0.36 -8.57
CA GLU A 203 -6.61 -1.00 -7.79
C GLU A 203 -6.20 -1.15 -6.32
N SER A 204 -5.11 -0.54 -5.84
CA SER A 204 -4.72 -0.65 -4.44
C SER A 204 -4.59 0.72 -3.77
N ASP A 205 -5.26 0.90 -2.64
CA ASP A 205 -4.99 2.02 -1.73
C ASP A 205 -3.86 1.71 -0.76
N TYR A 206 -3.36 0.47 -0.77
CA TYR A 206 -2.39 -0.04 0.18
C TYR A 206 -0.96 -0.10 -0.36
N TRP A 207 -0.77 -0.42 -1.65
CA TRP A 207 0.56 -0.58 -2.24
C TRP A 207 1.01 0.66 -3.02
N VAL A 208 2.30 0.98 -2.89
CA VAL A 208 3.02 1.95 -3.72
C VAL A 208 4.29 1.31 -4.26
N LEU A 209 4.89 1.91 -5.31
CA LEU A 209 6.17 1.41 -5.83
C LEU A 209 7.35 1.83 -4.96
N ALA A 210 8.35 0.96 -4.88
CA ALA A 210 9.63 1.28 -4.24
C ALA A 210 10.53 2.19 -5.09
N ALA A 211 10.36 2.19 -6.42
CA ALA A 211 11.12 3.03 -7.35
C ALA A 211 10.21 3.66 -8.42
N ASP A 212 10.71 4.72 -9.04
CA ASP A 212 9.98 5.50 -10.02
C ASP A 212 9.96 4.83 -11.40
N GLU A 213 8.76 4.78 -11.99
CA GLU A 213 8.40 4.26 -13.31
C GLU A 213 8.80 2.80 -13.67
N GLY A 214 7.90 2.12 -14.40
CA GLY A 214 8.21 0.97 -15.27
C GLY A 214 8.68 -0.36 -14.66
N ASN A 215 9.06 -0.40 -13.38
CA ASN A 215 9.88 -1.50 -12.86
C ASN A 215 9.10 -2.69 -12.25
N VAL A 216 7.77 -2.62 -12.17
CA VAL A 216 6.90 -3.69 -11.65
C VAL A 216 5.78 -3.92 -12.66
N ALA A 217 5.62 -5.17 -13.09
CA ALA A 217 4.55 -5.63 -13.97
C ALA A 217 3.75 -6.72 -13.27
N TYR A 218 2.43 -6.73 -13.46
CA TYR A 218 1.62 -7.87 -13.05
C TYR A 218 1.69 -8.91 -14.16
N ALA A 219 2.02 -10.14 -13.79
CA ALA A 219 2.04 -11.24 -14.74
C ALA A 219 0.59 -11.57 -15.17
N PRO A 220 0.39 -12.14 -16.38
CA PRO A 220 -0.95 -12.49 -16.88
C PRO A 220 -1.73 -13.46 -15.99
N ASP A 221 -1.06 -14.24 -15.15
CA ASP A 221 -1.65 -15.15 -14.17
C ASP A 221 -1.82 -14.52 -12.76
N GLY A 222 -1.48 -13.23 -12.66
CA GLY A 222 -1.82 -12.30 -11.58
C GLY A 222 -0.78 -12.16 -10.46
N GLY A 223 0.44 -12.67 -10.61
CA GLY A 223 1.50 -12.40 -9.61
C GLY A 223 2.38 -11.19 -9.94
N LEU A 224 3.31 -10.86 -9.04
CA LEU A 224 4.31 -9.81 -9.21
C LEU A 224 5.47 -10.30 -10.07
N ALA A 225 5.72 -9.59 -11.16
CA ALA A 225 6.90 -9.70 -11.98
C ALA A 225 7.63 -8.35 -12.05
N PHE A 226 8.94 -8.37 -12.31
CA PHE A 226 9.75 -7.15 -12.35
C PHE A 226 10.45 -7.08 -13.71
N ARG A 227 10.15 -6.05 -14.49
CA ARG A 227 10.78 -5.79 -15.78
C ARG A 227 11.48 -4.45 -15.68
N THR A 228 12.71 -4.35 -16.14
CA THR A 228 13.41 -3.07 -16.23
C THR A 228 14.13 -2.95 -17.57
N ASP A 229 14.11 -1.74 -18.13
CA ASP A 229 14.90 -1.34 -19.30
C ASP A 229 16.19 -0.59 -18.86
N THR A 230 16.41 -0.44 -17.56
CA THR A 230 17.51 0.36 -17.03
C THR A 230 18.68 -0.51 -16.59
N ARG A 231 19.89 -0.13 -17.03
CA ARG A 231 21.16 -0.78 -16.64
C ARG A 231 21.65 -0.35 -15.24
N ILE A 232 20.82 0.37 -14.47
CA ILE A 232 21.19 0.93 -13.16
C ILE A 232 20.54 0.06 -12.07
N PRO A 233 21.31 -0.54 -11.15
CA PRO A 233 20.77 -1.33 -10.07
C PRO A 233 20.09 -0.42 -9.03
N THR A 234 18.77 -0.25 -9.15
CA THR A 234 17.91 0.36 -8.12
C THR A 234 17.05 -0.72 -7.47
N TRP A 235 16.63 -0.51 -6.22
CA TRP A 235 15.63 -1.37 -5.60
C TRP A 235 14.32 -1.30 -6.39
N MET A 236 13.76 -2.45 -6.76
CA MET A 236 12.46 -2.57 -7.43
C MET A 236 11.51 -3.27 -6.48
N GLY A 237 10.23 -2.92 -6.46
CA GLY A 237 9.35 -3.52 -5.45
C GLY A 237 8.06 -2.79 -5.19
N LEU A 238 7.33 -3.34 -4.22
CA LEU A 238 6.20 -2.72 -3.57
C LEU A 238 6.58 -2.31 -2.15
N LEU A 239 6.10 -1.14 -1.76
CA LEU A 239 6.07 -0.68 -0.38
C LEU A 239 4.62 -0.55 0.03
N SER A 240 4.28 -0.97 1.23
CA SER A 240 2.97 -0.67 1.78
C SER A 240 2.85 0.82 2.09
N ARG A 241 1.62 1.26 2.29
CA ARG A 241 1.37 2.48 3.05
C ARG A 241 1.81 2.29 4.49
N PRO A 242 2.16 3.39 5.18
CA PRO A 242 2.43 3.32 6.61
C PRO A 242 1.25 2.70 7.33
N PHE A 243 1.57 1.87 8.31
CA PHE A 243 0.61 1.29 9.23
C PHE A 243 1.15 1.46 10.65
N ASN A 244 0.25 1.51 11.63
CA ASN A 244 0.67 1.61 13.02
C ASN A 244 1.31 0.31 13.46
N ALA A 245 2.34 0.39 14.30
CA ALA A 245 2.85 -0.76 15.02
C ALA A 245 1.76 -1.26 15.99
N GLU A 246 0.89 -2.12 15.49
CA GLU A 246 -0.06 -2.94 16.22
C GLU A 246 0.22 -4.40 15.87
N PRO A 247 -0.16 -5.36 16.73
CA PRO A 247 -0.03 -6.77 16.39
C PRO A 247 -0.65 -7.07 15.03
N PHE A 248 0.12 -7.68 14.13
CA PHE A 248 -0.37 -8.11 12.83
C PHE A 248 0.33 -9.39 12.36
N ARG A 249 -0.39 -10.17 11.55
CA ARG A 249 0.19 -11.33 10.86
C ARG A 249 0.10 -11.10 9.35
N ALA A 250 1.20 -11.29 8.64
CA ALA A 250 1.24 -11.23 7.19
C ALA A 250 1.73 -12.56 6.62
N ALA A 251 0.99 -13.15 5.70
CA ALA A 251 1.42 -14.30 4.93
C ALA A 251 1.71 -13.87 3.50
N LEU A 252 2.89 -14.24 3.00
CA LEU A 252 3.34 -13.95 1.64
C LEU A 252 3.63 -15.27 0.92
N THR A 253 2.86 -15.57 -0.13
CA THR A 253 3.19 -16.66 -1.05
C THR A 253 4.22 -16.19 -2.05
N VAL A 254 5.47 -16.58 -1.79
CA VAL A 254 6.61 -16.33 -2.67
C VAL A 254 6.64 -17.44 -3.71
N ILE A 255 6.67 -17.07 -4.99
CA ILE A 255 6.92 -18.05 -6.06
C ILE A 255 8.34 -17.82 -6.51
N GLN A 256 9.24 -18.62 -5.97
CA GLN A 256 10.65 -18.50 -6.28
C GLN A 256 11.08 -19.51 -7.33
N GLU A 257 11.49 -19.02 -8.48
CA GLU A 257 12.36 -19.77 -9.38
C GLU A 257 13.83 -19.60 -8.94
N GLN A 258 14.66 -20.64 -9.13
CA GLN A 258 16.08 -20.61 -8.78
C GLN A 258 16.79 -19.40 -9.40
N GLY A 259 17.55 -18.66 -8.57
CA GLY A 259 18.41 -17.57 -9.03
C GLY A 259 17.86 -16.15 -8.84
N ASN A 260 16.59 -15.98 -8.46
CA ASN A 260 16.01 -14.66 -8.20
C ASN A 260 16.11 -14.30 -6.71
N GLU A 261 16.64 -13.12 -6.40
CA GLU A 261 16.71 -12.64 -5.02
C GLU A 261 15.45 -11.84 -4.70
N LEU A 262 14.59 -12.39 -3.82
CA LEU A 262 13.49 -11.65 -3.22
C LEU A 262 13.88 -11.23 -1.82
N PHE A 263 13.69 -9.94 -1.55
CA PHE A 263 13.78 -9.35 -0.23
C PHE A 263 12.38 -8.97 0.22
N PHE A 264 11.99 -9.35 1.42
CA PHE A 264 10.77 -8.82 2.02
C PHE A 264 10.97 -8.58 3.50
N GLY A 265 10.16 -7.72 4.08
CA GLY A 265 10.25 -7.39 5.50
C GLY A 265 9.78 -5.98 5.76
N LEU A 266 10.44 -5.29 6.68
CA LEU A 266 9.98 -4.02 7.22
C LEU A 266 10.97 -2.90 6.96
N TYR A 267 10.42 -1.71 6.81
CA TYR A 267 11.15 -0.47 6.63
C TYR A 267 10.48 0.65 7.43
N ASN A 268 11.27 1.48 8.11
CA ASN A 268 10.83 2.73 8.68
C ASN A 268 11.45 3.93 7.93
N PRO A 269 10.78 5.09 7.85
CA PRO A 269 11.32 6.30 7.23
C PRO A 269 12.50 6.94 7.97
N GLU A 270 12.80 6.53 9.20
CA GLU A 270 14.01 6.91 9.94
C GLU A 270 15.26 6.14 9.41
N GLY A 271 15.10 5.36 8.33
CA GLY A 271 16.18 4.70 7.61
C GLY A 271 16.47 3.29 8.09
N GLN A 272 15.67 2.74 8.99
CA GLN A 272 15.87 1.40 9.53
C GLN A 272 15.08 0.37 8.74
N SER A 273 15.70 -0.78 8.43
CA SER A 273 14.99 -1.88 7.77
C SER A 273 15.50 -3.24 8.21
N LEU A 274 14.58 -4.20 8.17
CA LEU A 274 14.83 -5.61 8.36
C LEU A 274 14.34 -6.34 7.12
N LEU A 275 15.28 -6.86 6.34
CA LEU A 275 14.99 -7.54 5.10
C LEU A 275 15.39 -9.01 5.21
N VAL A 276 14.41 -9.88 4.98
CA VAL A 276 14.62 -11.30 4.76
C VAL A 276 14.93 -11.49 3.29
N LYS A 277 16.09 -12.04 2.99
CA LYS A 277 16.47 -12.54 1.67
C LYS A 277 16.18 -14.03 1.60
N VAL A 278 15.38 -14.42 0.62
CA VAL A 278 15.10 -15.84 0.32
C VAL A 278 15.71 -16.18 -1.04
N ASN A 279 16.48 -17.27 -1.11
CA ASN A 279 17.04 -17.84 -2.34
C ASN A 279 16.96 -19.37 -2.34
N GLY A 280 15.85 -19.90 -2.83
CA GLY A 280 15.52 -21.32 -2.75
C GLY A 280 15.33 -21.72 -1.28
N SER A 281 16.14 -22.66 -0.81
CA SER A 281 16.15 -23.07 0.60
C SER A 281 17.05 -22.21 1.49
N ASN A 282 17.70 -21.18 0.95
CA ASN A 282 18.61 -20.33 1.71
C ASN A 282 17.88 -19.10 2.23
N TYR A 283 17.76 -19.00 3.56
CA TYR A 283 17.16 -17.85 4.22
C TYR A 283 18.24 -17.06 4.94
N SER A 284 18.18 -15.75 4.79
CA SER A 284 19.07 -14.85 5.51
C SER A 284 18.37 -13.56 5.86
N VAL A 285 18.72 -12.99 7.00
CA VAL A 285 18.19 -11.71 7.49
C VAL A 285 19.31 -10.68 7.47
N VAL A 286 18.98 -9.51 6.95
CA VAL A 286 19.88 -8.36 6.85
C VAL A 286 19.20 -7.14 7.45
N GLN A 287 19.93 -6.42 8.29
CA GLN A 287 19.47 -5.17 8.89
C GLN A 287 20.20 -3.99 8.24
N TYR A 288 19.48 -2.90 8.04
CA TYR A 288 20.06 -1.62 7.62
C TYR A 288 19.62 -0.50 8.55
N VAL A 289 20.51 0.48 8.73
CA VAL A 289 20.23 1.76 9.40
C VAL A 289 20.78 2.87 8.51
N GLU A 290 19.95 3.86 8.19
CA GLU A 290 20.27 4.96 7.28
C GLU A 290 20.83 4.47 5.92
N GLY A 291 20.38 3.30 5.46
CA GLY A 291 20.83 2.69 4.21
C GLY A 291 22.14 1.91 4.29
N GLU A 292 22.83 1.91 5.44
CA GLU A 292 24.03 1.11 5.67
C GLU A 292 23.67 -0.24 6.32
N GLN A 293 24.26 -1.33 5.82
CA GLN A 293 24.08 -2.63 6.43
C GLN A 293 24.74 -2.63 7.82
N ILE A 294 23.98 -3.00 8.83
CA ILE A 294 24.48 -3.16 10.19
C ILE A 294 24.55 -4.64 10.56
N GLY A 295 25.66 -5.04 11.18
CA GLY A 295 25.91 -6.42 11.59
C GLY A 295 26.18 -7.39 10.43
N ALA A 296 26.39 -8.65 10.80
CA ALA A 296 26.57 -9.74 9.84
C ALA A 296 25.23 -10.24 9.31
N VAL A 297 25.20 -10.66 8.05
CA VAL A 297 24.06 -11.38 7.47
C VAL A 297 23.83 -12.66 8.26
N ARG A 298 22.64 -12.81 8.86
CA ARG A 298 22.31 -13.97 9.67
C ARG A 298 21.60 -15.01 8.83
N HIS A 299 22.22 -16.17 8.64
CA HIS A 299 21.61 -17.31 7.97
C HIS A 299 20.81 -18.15 8.96
N PHE A 300 19.67 -18.69 8.54
CA PHE A 300 18.83 -19.55 9.36
C PHE A 300 18.06 -20.56 8.50
N THR A 301 17.49 -21.57 9.16
CA THR A 301 16.59 -22.54 8.56
C THR A 301 15.24 -22.42 9.26
N PRO A 302 14.14 -22.19 8.52
CA PRO A 302 12.79 -22.25 9.05
C PRO A 302 12.51 -23.53 9.86
N THR A 303 11.86 -23.38 11.00
CA THR A 303 11.39 -24.48 11.85
C THR A 303 10.13 -25.13 11.30
N GLN A 304 9.33 -24.36 10.57
CA GLN A 304 8.18 -24.85 9.81
C GLN A 304 8.52 -24.87 8.33
N SER A 305 8.12 -25.94 7.63
CA SER A 305 8.29 -25.98 6.18
C SER A 305 7.23 -25.11 5.52
N PRO A 306 7.60 -24.22 4.58
CA PRO A 306 6.62 -23.40 3.87
C PRO A 306 5.69 -24.30 3.05
N ASN A 307 4.39 -24.14 3.25
CA ASN A 307 3.38 -24.92 2.51
C ASN A 307 3.27 -24.35 1.09
N ALA A 308 3.62 -25.13 0.05
CA ALA A 308 3.56 -24.69 -1.34
C ALA A 308 4.29 -23.35 -1.62
N ASN A 309 5.44 -23.11 -0.98
CA ASN A 309 6.21 -21.86 -1.03
C ASN A 309 5.49 -20.64 -0.41
N GLN A 310 4.46 -20.88 0.40
CA GLN A 310 3.88 -19.84 1.24
C GLN A 310 4.74 -19.63 2.47
N HIS A 311 5.28 -18.42 2.60
CA HIS A 311 6.03 -17.98 3.76
C HIS A 311 5.15 -17.12 4.64
N VAL A 312 5.15 -17.38 5.93
CA VAL A 312 4.37 -16.62 6.90
C VAL A 312 5.33 -15.79 7.75
N ILE A 313 5.15 -14.47 7.71
CA ILE A 313 5.85 -13.52 8.56
C ILE A 313 4.89 -12.98 9.62
N ALA A 314 5.13 -13.31 10.88
CA ALA A 314 4.37 -12.74 11.99
C ALA A 314 5.11 -11.52 12.55
N TYR A 315 4.36 -10.48 12.91
CA TYR A 315 4.84 -9.29 13.59
C TYR A 315 4.03 -9.12 14.87
N GLU A 316 4.66 -9.45 15.99
CA GLU A 316 4.03 -9.40 17.30
C GLU A 316 4.64 -8.24 18.07
N PHE A 317 3.90 -7.13 18.14
CA PHE A 317 4.31 -5.95 18.88
C PHE A 317 3.38 -5.71 20.05
N GLU A 318 3.94 -5.60 21.25
CA GLU A 318 3.20 -5.30 22.47
C GLU A 318 3.39 -3.80 22.81
N PRO A 319 2.38 -2.94 22.60
CA PRO A 319 2.55 -1.50 22.75
C PRO A 319 2.88 -1.03 24.17
N GLU A 320 2.47 -1.79 25.19
CA GLU A 320 2.69 -1.44 26.59
C GLU A 320 4.13 -1.67 27.05
N SER A 321 4.72 -2.80 26.65
CA SER A 321 6.10 -3.16 26.98
C SER A 321 7.11 -2.63 25.95
N GLY A 322 6.66 -2.37 24.73
CA GLY A 322 7.49 -2.06 23.57
C GLY A 322 8.13 -3.28 22.92
N ASN A 323 7.81 -4.49 23.42
CA ASN A 323 8.38 -5.73 22.92
C ASN A 323 7.95 -5.97 21.47
N LEU A 324 8.90 -6.40 20.65
CA LEU A 324 8.67 -6.73 19.25
C LEU A 324 9.33 -8.06 18.92
N GLU A 325 8.54 -9.03 18.49
CA GLU A 325 9.01 -10.25 17.86
C GLU A 325 8.58 -10.29 16.38
N ILE A 326 9.52 -10.68 15.52
CA ILE A 326 9.22 -10.97 14.12
C ILE A 326 9.67 -12.39 13.84
N THR A 327 8.76 -13.22 13.37
CA THR A 327 9.03 -14.62 13.01
C THR A 327 8.81 -14.84 11.53
N LEU A 328 9.59 -15.76 10.95
CA LEU A 328 9.38 -16.29 9.61
C LEU A 328 9.27 -17.81 9.70
N ASP A 329 8.15 -18.36 9.22
CA ASP A 329 7.94 -19.81 9.15
C ASP A 329 8.30 -20.50 10.48
N GLY A 330 7.81 -19.90 11.58
CA GLY A 330 8.02 -20.35 12.96
C GLY A 330 9.39 -20.05 13.57
N SER A 331 10.29 -19.34 12.87
CA SER A 331 11.63 -18.99 13.37
C SER A 331 11.76 -17.51 13.66
N THR A 332 12.24 -17.15 14.85
CA THR A 332 12.46 -15.75 15.25
C THR A 332 13.56 -15.09 14.43
N ILE A 333 13.17 -14.18 13.54
CA ILE A 333 14.08 -13.44 12.65
C ILE A 333 14.53 -12.09 13.23
N TYR A 334 13.80 -11.55 14.20
CA TYR A 334 14.14 -10.34 14.93
C TYR A 334 13.39 -10.33 16.27
N GLU A 335 14.05 -9.82 17.31
CA GLU A 335 13.48 -9.69 18.64
C GLU A 335 14.02 -8.42 19.28
N HIS A 336 13.15 -7.69 19.97
CA HIS A 336 13.49 -6.52 20.75
C HIS A 336 12.66 -6.50 22.03
N GLU A 337 13.33 -6.25 23.15
CA GLU A 337 12.69 -6.07 24.45
C GLU A 337 12.77 -4.60 24.88
N GLY A 338 11.64 -4.07 25.35
CA GLY A 338 11.54 -2.74 25.93
C GLY A 338 11.06 -1.63 25.00
N ALA A 339 10.84 -0.45 25.57
CA ALA A 339 10.37 0.72 24.84
C ALA A 339 11.46 1.30 23.92
N GLY A 340 11.06 1.69 22.70
CA GLY A 340 11.93 2.41 21.76
C GLY A 340 12.70 1.54 20.78
N GLY A 341 12.23 0.32 20.50
CA GLY A 341 12.84 -0.57 19.50
C GLY A 341 12.88 0.04 18.09
N PRO A 342 13.95 -0.22 17.33
CA PRO A 342 14.20 0.46 16.05
C PRO A 342 13.10 0.23 14.99
N LEU A 343 12.52 -0.97 14.94
CA LEU A 343 11.43 -1.28 13.99
C LEU A 343 10.02 -1.01 14.55
N ALA A 344 9.93 -0.66 15.84
CA ALA A 344 8.69 -0.33 16.53
C ALA A 344 8.39 1.19 16.53
N ALA A 345 9.25 2.00 15.90
CA ALA A 345 9.16 3.46 15.89
C ALA A 345 8.00 3.97 15.01
N GLY A 346 6.78 3.92 15.55
CA GLY A 346 5.64 4.76 15.20
C GLY A 346 4.89 4.45 13.90
N ASP A 347 3.91 5.31 13.59
CA ASP A 347 2.89 5.22 12.51
C ASP A 347 3.47 5.21 11.07
N ALA A 348 4.79 5.01 10.95
CA ALA A 348 5.57 5.21 9.75
C ALA A 348 6.08 3.88 9.15
N THR A 349 6.03 2.78 9.90
CA THR A 349 6.50 1.45 9.47
C THR A 349 5.74 0.95 8.25
N ARG A 350 6.48 0.33 7.32
CA ARG A 350 5.98 -0.20 6.05
C ARG A 350 6.47 -1.62 5.84
N PHE A 351 5.63 -2.42 5.21
CA PHE A 351 6.02 -3.69 4.63
C PHE A 351 6.62 -3.45 3.26
N ALA A 352 7.72 -4.13 2.95
CA ALA A 352 8.42 -4.02 1.69
C ALA A 352 8.54 -5.39 1.04
N ILE A 353 8.32 -5.44 -0.28
CA ILE A 353 8.62 -6.59 -1.15
C ILE A 353 9.51 -6.04 -2.26
N LEU A 354 10.80 -6.34 -2.18
CA LEU A 354 11.85 -5.74 -2.98
C LEU A 354 12.68 -6.80 -3.72
N THR A 355 13.27 -6.41 -4.83
CA THR A 355 14.28 -7.19 -5.53
C THR A 355 15.29 -6.26 -6.19
N ARG A 356 16.51 -6.77 -6.39
CA ARG A 356 17.56 -6.13 -7.22
C ARG A 356 17.83 -6.93 -8.50
N THR A 357 17.29 -8.13 -8.61
CA THR A 357 17.48 -8.98 -9.79
C THR A 357 16.39 -8.67 -10.80
N THR A 358 16.80 -8.36 -12.03
CA THR A 358 15.89 -8.30 -13.16
C THR A 358 15.41 -9.71 -13.45
N SER A 359 14.11 -9.97 -13.47
CA SER A 359 13.64 -11.19 -14.15
C SER A 359 13.74 -10.88 -15.65
N ALA A 360 14.84 -11.30 -16.28
CA ALA A 360 15.14 -11.02 -17.69
C ALA A 360 13.97 -11.37 -18.63
N ASP A 361 13.09 -12.26 -18.17
CA ASP A 361 11.95 -12.80 -18.91
C ASP A 361 10.58 -12.33 -18.36
N GLY A 362 10.53 -11.47 -17.34
CA GLY A 362 9.28 -11.08 -16.68
C GLY A 362 8.65 -12.19 -15.82
N ARG A 363 9.47 -13.12 -15.30
CA ARG A 363 9.04 -14.21 -14.41
C ARG A 363 8.55 -13.69 -13.05
N LEU A 364 7.60 -14.43 -12.50
CA LEU A 364 6.95 -14.20 -11.21
C LEU A 364 7.92 -14.33 -10.03
N LEU A 365 7.80 -13.45 -9.04
CA LEU A 365 8.51 -13.55 -7.77
C LEU A 365 7.58 -13.79 -6.58
N ALA A 366 6.36 -13.26 -6.63
CA ALA A 366 5.37 -13.46 -5.58
C ALA A 366 3.98 -13.51 -6.22
N ARG A 367 3.09 -14.33 -5.67
CA ARG A 367 1.76 -14.53 -6.27
C ARG A 367 0.62 -14.12 -5.36
N GLN A 368 0.79 -14.26 -4.06
CA GLN A 368 -0.26 -13.92 -3.11
C GLN A 368 0.36 -13.25 -1.90
N PHE A 369 -0.38 -12.30 -1.33
CA PHE A 369 -0.06 -11.68 -0.06
C PHE A 369 -1.37 -11.47 0.68
N SER A 370 -1.40 -11.92 1.92
CA SER A 370 -2.45 -11.60 2.87
C SER A 370 -1.84 -10.96 4.10
N MET A 371 -2.47 -9.92 4.60
CA MET A 371 -2.11 -9.25 5.85
C MET A 371 -3.38 -9.00 6.63
N ARG A 372 -3.31 -9.28 7.92
CA ARG A 372 -4.37 -9.02 8.88
C ARG A 372 -3.76 -8.31 10.07
N THR A 373 -4.33 -7.16 10.40
CA THR A 373 -3.96 -6.33 11.55
C THR A 373 -5.04 -6.43 12.63
N GLY A 374 -4.65 -6.47 13.90
CA GLY A 374 -5.56 -6.35 15.04
C GLY A 374 -5.63 -7.59 15.95
N PRO A 375 -6.26 -7.47 17.12
CA PRO A 375 -6.45 -8.57 18.06
C PRO A 375 -7.51 -9.54 17.51
N GLY A 376 -7.08 -10.63 16.90
CA GLY A 376 -7.97 -11.67 16.41
C GLY A 376 -7.29 -13.04 16.48
N LEU A 377 -8.09 -14.10 16.63
CA LEU A 377 -7.62 -15.46 16.46
C LEU A 377 -7.13 -15.62 15.02
N TYR A 378 -5.81 -15.63 14.84
CA TYR A 378 -5.17 -16.02 13.61
C TYR A 378 -5.39 -17.54 13.47
N GLU A 379 -6.50 -17.97 12.84
CA GLU A 379 -6.62 -19.38 12.46
C GLU A 379 -5.43 -19.75 11.55
N GLU A 380 -4.78 -20.87 11.90
CA GLU A 380 -3.48 -21.31 11.36
C GLU A 380 -3.44 -21.52 9.85
#